data_AF-A0A4Q4PGX6-F1
#
_entry.id   AF-A0A4Q4PGX6-F1
#
_cell.length_a   1.000
_cell.length_b   1.000
_cell.length_c   1.000
_cell.angle_alpha   90.00
_cell.angle_beta   90.00
_cell.angle_gamma   90.00
#
_symmetry.space_group_name_H-M   'P 1'
#
loop_
_entity.id
_entity.type
_entity.pdbx_description
1 polymer ?
#
loop_
_entity_poly.entity_id
_entity_poly.type
_entity_poly.pdbx_seq_one_letter_code
_entity_poly.pdbx_strand_id
1 'polypeptide(L)'
;MNSPPKTRRWNSALNDFRSSLKRPWRLDTTNDNPISGDEKRLLPSSERLSPPELPPSFSSSDLDKTPDIFTFRNLQDIQHIEEKAQEAMLVLKLNTDVLEQLRLQYEELTKHEEFPQEVRDDCRASLHHFCKGVVGVEKDLRMLQSRTETLLHLLANRKTLVSGILQHRSSKASEFYAKESRECAARMETMTLKMQDLAMKTKQETVSMRVITTVTLFFLPATFIATFMSTDILKFQNGEQELQIQGLKLYLKVALPATAMTFIAWYVIYCLARRETRQNDRSEAAGEA
;
A
#
# COMPACT_ATOMS: atom_id res chain seq x y z
N MET A 1 -5.20 58.41 7.63
CA MET A 1 -5.93 57.81 6.47
C MET A 1 -5.28 56.46 6.18
N ASN A 2 -5.72 55.39 6.84
CA ASN A 2 -6.81 54.46 6.49
C ASN A 2 -6.40 53.33 5.53
N SER A 3 -6.20 52.16 6.17
CA SER A 3 -6.55 50.79 5.73
C SER A 3 -5.66 49.98 4.75
N PRO A 4 -5.70 48.62 4.88
CA PRO A 4 -4.61 47.69 4.54
C PRO A 4 -5.04 46.64 3.46
N PRO A 5 -4.60 45.35 3.45
CA PRO A 5 -3.92 44.71 2.32
C PRO A 5 -4.78 43.72 1.50
N LYS A 6 -4.36 43.40 0.26
CA LYS A 6 -5.00 42.38 -0.60
C LYS A 6 -4.16 41.10 -0.69
N THR A 7 -4.36 40.20 0.27
CA THR A 7 -4.02 38.77 0.19
C THR A 7 -5.30 37.95 0.38
N ARG A 8 -6.11 37.76 -0.67
CA ARG A 8 -7.29 36.88 -0.60
C ARG A 8 -7.92 36.69 -1.99
N ARG A 9 -7.31 35.87 -2.86
CA ARG A 9 -7.97 35.41 -4.10
C ARG A 9 -7.64 34.00 -4.56
N TRP A 10 -6.69 33.31 -3.92
CA TRP A 10 -6.28 31.96 -4.32
C TRP A 10 -6.97 30.83 -3.55
N ASN A 11 -7.55 31.11 -2.38
CA ASN A 11 -8.17 30.07 -1.54
C ASN A 11 -9.62 29.72 -1.93
N SER A 12 -10.31 30.53 -2.74
CA SER A 12 -11.68 30.21 -3.18
C SER A 12 -11.70 29.27 -4.39
N ALA A 13 -10.74 29.40 -5.30
CA ALA A 13 -10.66 28.55 -6.49
C ALA A 13 -10.33 27.08 -6.15
N LEU A 14 -9.55 26.85 -5.09
CA LEU A 14 -9.24 25.50 -4.61
C LEU A 14 -10.39 24.85 -3.84
N ASN A 15 -11.31 25.64 -3.26
CA ASN A 15 -12.47 25.09 -2.56
C ASN A 15 -13.59 24.68 -3.52
N ASP A 16 -13.79 25.41 -4.63
CA ASP A 16 -14.79 25.05 -5.65
C ASP A 16 -14.45 23.75 -6.37
N PHE A 17 -13.17 23.48 -6.60
CA PHE A 17 -12.73 22.21 -7.18
C PHE A 17 -12.98 21.02 -6.23
N ARG A 18 -12.89 21.27 -4.92
CA ARG A 18 -13.05 20.24 -3.89
C ARG A 18 -14.52 19.91 -3.60
N SER A 19 -15.44 20.86 -3.82
CA SER A 19 -16.90 20.61 -3.72
C SER A 19 -17.48 19.90 -4.93
N SER A 20 -16.87 20.02 -6.12
CA SER A 20 -17.31 19.27 -7.31
C SER A 20 -17.05 17.77 -7.22
N LEU A 21 -16.15 17.33 -6.33
CA LEU A 21 -15.77 15.94 -6.11
C LEU A 21 -16.59 15.22 -5.01
N LYS A 22 -17.58 15.89 -4.42
CA LYS A 22 -18.49 15.30 -3.41
C LYS A 22 -19.94 15.25 -3.91
N ARG A 23 -20.16 14.60 -5.06
CA ARG A 23 -21.50 14.06 -5.37
C ARG A 23 -21.49 12.56 -5.11
N PRO A 24 -22.35 12.05 -4.21
CA PRO A 24 -22.50 10.61 -4.04
C PRO A 24 -23.17 10.05 -5.30
N TRP A 25 -22.52 9.10 -5.94
CA TRP A 25 -23.13 8.27 -6.99
C TRP A 25 -24.26 7.45 -6.35
N ARG A 26 -25.50 7.95 -6.45
CA ARG A 26 -26.70 7.14 -6.26
C ARG A 26 -26.89 6.32 -7.54
N LEU A 27 -26.60 5.02 -7.48
CA LEU A 27 -27.19 4.07 -8.41
C LEU A 27 -28.65 3.89 -8.00
N ASP A 28 -29.56 4.35 -8.85
CA ASP A 28 -30.96 4.00 -8.81
C ASP A 28 -31.12 2.62 -9.48
N THR A 29 -31.25 1.57 -8.67
CA THR A 29 -31.59 0.23 -9.16
C THR A 29 -33.11 0.08 -9.18
N THR A 30 -33.76 0.74 -10.13
CA THR A 30 -35.17 0.45 -10.43
C THR A 30 -35.20 -0.54 -11.59
N ASN A 31 -35.38 -1.81 -11.20
CA ASN A 31 -35.59 -2.96 -12.04
C ASN A 31 -37.06 -2.94 -12.53
N ASP A 32 -37.28 -2.48 -13.76
CA ASP A 32 -38.52 -2.72 -14.49
C ASP A 32 -38.17 -3.31 -15.86
N ASN A 33 -38.35 -4.62 -15.98
CA ASN A 33 -38.54 -5.30 -17.26
C ASN A 33 -40.06 -5.44 -17.46
N PRO A 34 -40.59 -5.34 -18.69
CA PRO A 34 -40.58 -6.57 -19.50
C PRO A 34 -40.55 -6.41 -21.05
N ILE A 35 -40.09 -7.51 -21.68
CA ILE A 35 -40.51 -8.08 -22.98
C ILE A 35 -39.76 -7.65 -24.26
N SER A 36 -38.97 -8.66 -24.71
CA SER A 36 -38.97 -9.31 -26.04
C SER A 36 -38.33 -8.63 -27.24
N GLY A 37 -37.39 -9.37 -27.81
CA GLY A 37 -36.78 -9.13 -29.10
C GLY A 37 -35.60 -10.08 -29.27
N ASP A 38 -35.88 -11.30 -29.72
CA ASP A 38 -34.90 -12.30 -30.14
C ASP A 38 -33.79 -11.68 -31.00
N GLU A 39 -32.55 -11.69 -30.51
CA GLU A 39 -31.40 -11.78 -31.42
C GLU A 39 -30.26 -12.55 -30.77
N LYS A 40 -30.33 -13.87 -30.89
CA LYS A 40 -29.20 -14.77 -30.69
C LYS A 40 -28.18 -14.51 -31.79
N ARG A 41 -27.21 -13.64 -31.55
CA ARG A 41 -25.97 -13.58 -32.32
C ARG A 41 -24.81 -14.13 -31.48
N LEU A 42 -24.37 -15.31 -31.90
CA LEU A 42 -23.28 -16.10 -31.33
C LEU A 42 -21.98 -15.29 -31.25
N LEU A 43 -21.51 -15.05 -30.04
CA LEU A 43 -20.11 -14.77 -29.72
C LEU A 43 -19.61 -15.92 -28.84
N PRO A 44 -18.38 -16.43 -29.03
CA PRO A 44 -17.84 -17.43 -28.11
C PRO A 44 -17.68 -16.77 -26.75
N SER A 45 -18.41 -17.28 -25.76
CA SER A 45 -18.27 -16.95 -24.35
C SER A 45 -16.88 -17.36 -23.86
N SER A 46 -15.86 -16.56 -24.16
CA SER A 46 -14.59 -16.65 -23.46
C SER A 46 -14.85 -16.16 -22.03
N GLU A 47 -14.62 -17.04 -21.05
CA GLU A 47 -14.82 -16.82 -19.62
C GLU A 47 -14.31 -15.44 -19.20
N ARG A 48 -15.27 -14.53 -19.00
CA ARG A 48 -15.00 -13.19 -18.48
C ARG A 48 -14.66 -13.36 -16.99
N LEU A 49 -13.39 -13.66 -16.67
CA LEU A 49 -12.93 -13.54 -15.29
C LEU A 49 -13.16 -12.09 -14.87
N SER A 50 -13.99 -11.90 -13.85
CA SER A 50 -14.11 -10.64 -13.15
C SER A 50 -12.71 -10.17 -12.72
N PRO A 51 -12.40 -8.86 -12.82
CA PRO A 51 -11.13 -8.30 -12.37
C PRO A 51 -10.79 -8.81 -10.96
N PRO A 52 -9.51 -8.96 -10.60
CA PRO A 52 -9.15 -9.32 -9.24
C PRO A 52 -9.88 -8.37 -8.30
N GLU A 53 -10.72 -8.91 -7.42
CA GLU A 53 -11.28 -8.12 -6.33
C GLU A 53 -10.11 -7.46 -5.64
N LEU A 54 -10.15 -6.13 -5.52
CA LEU A 54 -9.23 -5.40 -4.68
C LEU A 54 -9.17 -6.13 -3.33
N PRO A 55 -7.99 -6.30 -2.71
CA PRO A 55 -7.93 -6.77 -1.33
C PRO A 55 -8.95 -5.96 -0.53
N PRO A 56 -9.72 -6.60 0.37
CA PRO A 56 -10.74 -5.90 1.14
C PRO A 56 -10.13 -4.60 1.65
N SER A 57 -10.75 -3.49 1.29
CA SER A 57 -10.40 -2.18 1.84
C SER A 57 -10.52 -2.33 3.35
N PHE A 58 -9.37 -2.48 4.01
CA PHE A 58 -9.26 -2.62 5.45
C PHE A 58 -10.01 -1.47 6.09
N SER A 59 -11.23 -1.76 6.55
CA SER A 59 -11.85 -0.88 7.51
C SER A 59 -11.09 -1.18 8.80
N SER A 60 -10.29 -0.21 9.24
CA SER A 60 -9.59 -0.17 10.53
C SER A 60 -10.49 -0.56 11.71
N SER A 61 -11.80 -0.59 11.50
CA SER A 61 -12.88 -0.87 12.44
C SER A 61 -12.81 -2.19 13.20
N ASP A 62 -12.19 -3.25 12.68
CA ASP A 62 -12.19 -4.55 13.39
C ASP A 62 -11.03 -4.74 14.36
N LEU A 63 -9.92 -4.01 14.19
CA LEU A 63 -8.81 -4.01 15.15
C LEU A 63 -9.02 -2.98 16.29
N ASP A 64 -9.94 -2.03 16.08
CA ASP A 64 -10.15 -0.85 16.94
C ASP A 64 -11.29 -1.00 17.96
N LYS A 65 -11.91 -2.18 18.06
CA LYS A 65 -13.03 -2.42 19.02
C LYS A 65 -12.60 -2.52 20.47
N THR A 66 -11.29 -2.46 20.76
CA THR A 66 -10.83 -2.34 22.15
C THR A 66 -10.55 -0.87 22.43
N PRO A 67 -11.29 -0.23 23.35
CA PRO A 67 -11.08 1.17 23.66
C PRO A 67 -9.60 1.43 23.99
N ASP A 68 -9.16 2.62 23.64
CA ASP A 68 -7.81 3.18 23.69
C ASP A 68 -7.28 3.31 25.14
N ILE A 69 -7.35 2.24 25.94
CA ILE A 69 -7.06 2.26 27.39
C ILE A 69 -5.56 2.44 27.64
N PHE A 70 -4.71 1.99 26.71
CA PHE A 70 -3.24 2.05 26.84
C PHE A 70 -2.59 2.63 25.59
N THR A 71 -2.60 3.94 25.50
CA THR A 71 -1.97 4.71 24.41
C THR A 71 -0.53 5.07 24.77
N PHE A 72 0.29 5.39 23.75
CA PHE A 72 1.65 5.92 23.92
C PHE A 72 1.71 7.15 24.85
N ARG A 73 0.63 7.94 24.92
CA ARG A 73 0.51 9.07 25.86
C ARG A 73 0.65 8.64 27.33
N ASN A 74 0.07 7.51 27.71
CA ASN A 74 0.20 6.99 29.07
C ASN A 74 1.65 6.63 29.41
N LEU A 75 2.43 6.15 28.42
CA LEU A 75 3.85 5.88 28.59
C LEU A 75 4.65 7.18 28.81
N GLN A 76 4.30 8.23 28.08
CA GLN A 76 4.90 9.55 28.22
C GLN A 76 4.59 10.18 29.59
N ASP A 77 3.35 10.04 30.07
CA ASP A 77 2.95 10.55 31.40
C ASP A 77 3.68 9.80 32.52
N ILE A 78 3.81 8.47 32.41
CA ILE A 78 4.59 7.66 33.36
C ILE A 78 6.07 8.10 33.36
N GLN A 79 6.65 8.31 32.17
CA GLN A 79 8.03 8.79 32.03
C GLN A 79 8.22 10.17 32.68
N HIS A 80 7.28 11.09 32.49
CA HIS A 80 7.34 12.41 33.09
C HIS A 80 7.30 12.36 34.63
N ILE A 81 6.44 11.50 35.19
CA ILE A 81 6.36 11.29 36.64
C ILE A 81 7.65 10.63 37.17
N GLU A 82 8.22 9.67 36.43
CA GLU A 82 9.50 9.03 36.76
C GLU A 82 10.63 10.07 36.87
N GLU A 83 10.77 10.94 35.87
CA GLU A 83 11.77 12.02 35.87
C GLU A 83 11.56 12.99 37.04
N LYS A 84 10.32 13.39 37.30
CA LYS A 84 9.99 14.28 38.43
C LYS A 84 10.26 13.64 39.78
N ALA A 85 10.02 12.35 39.93
CA ALA A 85 10.33 11.61 41.14
C ALA A 85 11.85 11.45 41.35
N GLN A 86 12.63 11.26 40.28
CA GLN A 86 14.10 11.25 40.34
C GLN A 86 14.67 12.62 40.73
N GLU A 87 14.12 13.70 40.18
CA GLU A 87 14.49 15.07 40.57
C GLU A 87 14.21 15.32 42.06
N ALA A 88 13.01 14.95 42.54
CA ALA A 88 12.65 15.07 43.95
C ALA A 88 13.57 14.22 44.86
N MET A 89 13.90 13.00 44.44
CA MET A 89 14.84 12.13 45.16
C MET A 89 16.20 12.80 45.35
N LEU A 90 16.73 13.43 44.30
CA LEU A 90 18.01 14.14 44.36
C LEU A 90 17.94 15.32 45.34
N VAL A 91 16.87 16.13 45.27
CA VAL A 91 16.68 17.27 46.18
C VAL A 91 16.56 16.82 47.63
N LEU A 92 15.81 15.76 47.91
CA LEU A 92 15.67 15.20 49.27
C LEU A 92 17.03 14.74 49.82
N LYS A 93 17.85 14.10 48.99
CA LYS A 93 19.19 13.66 49.37
C LYS A 93 20.10 14.85 49.68
N LEU A 94 20.16 15.83 48.78
CA LEU A 94 20.96 17.05 48.98
C LEU A 94 20.53 17.82 50.24
N ASN A 95 19.22 17.94 50.49
CA ASN A 95 18.72 18.61 51.70
C ASN A 95 19.09 17.84 52.97
N THR A 96 19.09 16.51 52.92
CA THR A 96 19.55 15.66 54.04
C THR A 96 21.02 15.93 54.35
N ASP A 97 21.87 15.96 53.32
CA ASP A 97 23.31 16.23 53.47
C ASP A 97 23.58 17.64 54.02
N VAL A 98 22.85 18.66 53.54
CA VAL A 98 22.98 20.04 54.04
C VAL A 98 22.55 20.15 55.50
N LEU A 99 21.46 19.50 55.90
CA LEU A 99 21.01 19.49 57.29
C LEU A 99 22.01 18.78 58.21
N GLU A 100 22.63 17.70 57.73
CA GLU A 100 23.69 17.00 58.45
C GLU A 100 24.93 17.90 58.65
N GLN A 101 25.39 18.57 57.59
CA GLN A 101 26.52 19.52 57.67
C GLN A 101 26.21 20.70 58.60
N LEU A 102 25.00 21.25 58.50
CA LEU A 102 24.54 22.34 59.37
C LEU A 102 24.61 21.90 60.84
N ARG A 103 24.07 20.72 61.16
CA ARG A 103 24.10 20.15 62.52
C ARG A 103 25.53 19.96 63.01
N LEU A 104 26.41 19.37 62.19
CA LEU A 104 27.81 19.14 62.54
C LEU A 104 28.56 20.44 62.81
N GLN A 105 28.36 21.46 61.97
CA GLN A 105 29.03 22.75 62.13
C GLN A 105 28.63 23.45 63.42
N TYR A 106 27.33 23.49 63.74
CA TYR A 106 26.88 24.05 65.01
C TYR A 106 27.39 23.25 66.23
N GLU A 107 27.50 21.93 66.10
CA GLU A 107 28.05 21.06 67.15
C GLU A 107 29.56 21.29 67.36
N GLU A 108 30.33 21.46 66.28
CA GLU A 108 31.77 21.73 66.31
C GLU A 108 32.09 23.13 66.84
N LEU A 109 31.35 24.16 66.41
CA LEU A 109 31.48 25.53 66.90
C LEU A 109 31.27 25.62 68.42
N THR A 110 30.34 24.83 68.97
CA THR A 110 30.04 24.81 70.41
C THR A 110 31.14 24.10 71.22
N LYS A 111 31.92 23.22 70.58
CA LYS A 111 33.04 22.48 71.20
C LYS A 111 34.37 23.25 71.16
N HIS A 112 34.49 24.26 70.31
CA HIS A 112 35.72 25.04 70.17
C HIS A 112 36.07 25.81 71.46
N GLU A 113 37.36 25.83 71.83
CA GLU A 113 37.80 26.44 73.09
C GLU A 113 37.62 27.97 73.13
N GLU A 114 37.68 28.64 71.97
CA GLU A 114 37.48 30.09 71.86
C GLU A 114 36.00 30.53 71.94
N PHE A 115 35.05 29.59 72.11
CA PHE A 115 33.63 29.94 72.20
C PHE A 115 33.30 30.57 73.57
N PRO A 116 32.68 31.76 73.65
CA PRO A 116 32.35 32.42 74.92
C PRO A 116 31.51 31.52 75.84
N GLN A 117 31.93 31.32 77.10
CA GLN A 117 31.27 30.40 78.03
C GLN A 117 29.85 30.85 78.43
N GLU A 118 29.62 32.16 78.59
CA GLU A 118 28.30 32.71 78.93
C GLU A 118 27.25 32.39 77.85
N VAL A 119 27.60 32.59 76.57
CA VAL A 119 26.72 32.29 75.42
C VAL A 119 26.50 30.79 75.26
N ARG A 120 27.48 29.97 75.67
CA ARG A 120 27.42 28.50 75.57
C ARG A 120 26.33 27.93 76.47
N ASP A 121 26.24 28.42 77.70
CA ASP A 121 25.28 27.89 78.67
C ASP A 121 23.86 28.40 78.38
N ASP A 122 23.71 29.64 77.94
CA ASP A 122 22.42 30.18 77.48
C ASP A 122 21.89 29.49 76.21
N CYS A 123 22.79 29.19 75.26
CA CYS A 123 22.41 28.57 73.98
C CYS A 123 22.24 27.05 74.09
N ARG A 124 22.77 26.39 75.13
CA ARG A 124 22.80 24.92 75.28
C ARG A 124 21.43 24.26 75.08
N ALA A 125 20.39 24.83 75.69
CA ALA A 125 19.02 24.28 75.60
C ALA A 125 18.43 24.46 74.19
N SER A 126 18.61 25.65 73.60
CA SER A 126 18.14 25.98 72.24
C SER A 126 18.85 25.15 71.18
N LEU A 127 20.18 24.97 71.32
CA LEU A 127 20.99 24.14 70.44
C LEU A 127 20.58 22.67 70.53
N HIS A 128 20.31 22.17 71.74
CA HIS A 128 19.81 20.81 71.91
C HIS A 128 18.45 20.61 71.23
N HIS A 129 17.52 21.57 71.37
CA HIS A 129 16.23 21.54 70.69
C HIS A 129 16.38 21.61 69.17
N PHE A 130 17.27 22.48 68.67
CA PHE A 130 17.60 22.58 67.25
C PHE A 130 18.17 21.27 66.70
N CYS A 131 19.21 20.70 67.33
CA CYS A 131 19.80 19.43 66.90
C CYS A 131 18.77 18.30 66.89
N LYS A 132 17.93 18.20 67.94
CA LYS A 132 16.84 17.23 67.99
C LYS A 132 15.82 17.44 66.86
N GLY A 133 15.49 18.69 66.56
CA GLY A 133 14.60 19.05 65.45
C GLY A 133 15.18 18.67 64.09
N VAL A 134 16.46 18.99 63.84
CA VAL A 134 17.17 18.65 62.60
C VAL A 134 17.21 17.14 62.40
N VAL A 135 17.54 16.35 63.43
CA VAL A 135 17.51 14.88 63.36
C VAL A 135 16.11 14.35 63.06
N GLY A 136 15.07 14.99 63.59
CA GLY A 136 13.67 14.67 63.25
C GLY A 136 13.38 14.89 61.77
N VAL A 137 13.70 16.07 61.24
CA VAL A 137 13.51 16.41 59.83
C VAL A 137 14.35 15.49 58.93
N GLU A 138 15.59 15.22 59.28
CA GLU A 138 16.48 14.31 58.56
C GLU A 138 15.88 12.90 58.44
N LYS A 139 15.31 12.38 59.54
CA LYS A 139 14.61 11.09 59.55
C LYS A 139 13.38 11.10 58.64
N ASP A 140 12.61 12.18 58.63
CA ASP A 140 11.45 12.34 57.77
C ASP A 140 11.84 12.43 56.29
N LEU A 141 12.92 13.16 55.95
CA LEU A 141 13.47 13.23 54.59
C LEU A 141 13.95 11.85 54.12
N ARG A 142 14.66 11.09 54.96
CA ARG A 142 15.07 9.71 54.65
C ARG A 142 13.88 8.78 54.44
N MET A 143 12.80 8.97 55.21
CA MET A 143 11.56 8.21 55.00
C MET A 143 10.91 8.56 53.65
N LEU A 144 10.84 9.85 53.30
CA LEU A 144 10.34 10.30 52.00
C LEU A 144 11.21 9.79 50.85
N GLN A 145 12.52 9.72 51.05
CA GLN A 145 13.47 9.13 50.10
C GLN A 145 13.09 7.66 49.82
N SER A 146 12.97 6.82 50.85
CA SER A 146 12.59 5.41 50.71
C SER A 146 11.21 5.21 50.05
N ARG A 147 10.24 6.07 50.36
CA ARG A 147 8.93 6.06 49.69
C ARG A 147 9.02 6.40 48.21
N THR A 148 9.82 7.40 47.86
CA THR A 148 10.06 7.81 46.46
C THR A 148 10.76 6.70 45.69
N GLU A 149 11.66 5.95 46.33
CA GLU A 149 12.39 4.84 45.72
C GLU A 149 11.44 3.68 45.41
N THR A 150 10.55 3.37 46.35
CA THR A 150 9.49 2.37 46.17
C THR A 150 8.56 2.78 45.02
N LEU A 151 8.21 4.07 44.93
CA LEU A 151 7.40 4.61 43.84
C LEU A 151 8.11 4.47 42.49
N LEU A 152 9.40 4.79 42.41
CA LEU A 152 10.19 4.63 41.18
C LEU A 152 10.24 3.18 40.72
N HIS A 153 10.45 2.23 41.64
CA HIS A 153 10.43 0.81 41.31
C HIS A 153 9.04 0.36 40.80
N LEU A 154 7.96 0.86 41.42
CA LEU A 154 6.60 0.58 40.96
C LEU A 154 6.32 1.19 39.58
N LEU A 155 6.80 2.41 39.31
CA LEU A 155 6.67 3.07 38.00
C LEU A 155 7.41 2.30 36.91
N ALA A 156 8.64 1.84 37.19
CA ALA A 156 9.41 1.01 36.26
C ALA A 156 8.66 -0.29 35.91
N ASN A 157 8.09 -0.97 36.92
CA ASN A 157 7.27 -2.16 36.70
C ASN A 157 6.00 -1.86 35.88
N ARG A 158 5.33 -0.73 36.11
CA ARG A 158 4.16 -0.35 35.32
C ARG A 158 4.52 0.00 33.88
N LYS A 159 5.65 0.66 33.66
CA LYS A 159 6.18 1.01 32.34
C LYS A 159 6.50 -0.24 31.51
N THR A 160 7.11 -1.26 32.11
CA THR A 160 7.39 -2.53 31.43
C THR A 160 6.11 -3.26 31.06
N LEU A 161 5.10 -3.27 31.94
CA LEU A 161 3.79 -3.85 31.65
C LEU A 161 3.08 -3.13 30.48
N VAL A 162 3.03 -1.80 30.50
CA VAL A 162 2.40 -1.00 29.42
C VAL A 162 3.13 -1.23 28.10
N SER A 163 4.47 -1.23 28.11
CA SER A 163 5.29 -1.53 26.93
C SER A 163 5.03 -2.93 26.39
N GLY A 164 4.92 -3.92 27.29
CA GLY A 164 4.61 -5.30 26.93
C GLY A 164 3.22 -5.45 26.30
N ILE A 165 2.20 -4.77 26.84
CA ILE A 165 0.85 -4.76 26.26
C ILE A 165 0.86 -4.12 24.87
N LEU A 166 1.54 -2.98 24.71
CA LEU A 166 1.61 -2.27 23.43
C LEU A 166 2.32 -3.13 22.37
N GLN A 167 3.44 -3.76 22.72
CA GLN A 167 4.19 -4.63 21.83
C GLN A 167 3.42 -5.92 21.50
N HIS A 168 2.67 -6.47 22.46
CA HIS A 168 1.80 -7.62 22.20
C HIS A 168 0.72 -7.27 21.17
N ARG A 169 0.10 -6.08 21.30
CA ARG A 169 -0.90 -5.59 20.34
C ARG A 169 -0.29 -5.36 18.96
N SER A 170 0.87 -4.70 18.87
CA SER A 170 1.52 -4.48 17.57
C SER A 170 1.93 -5.79 16.91
N SER A 171 2.44 -6.74 17.70
CA SER A 171 2.78 -8.08 17.21
C SER A 171 1.54 -8.81 16.70
N LYS A 172 0.42 -8.80 17.44
CA LYS A 172 -0.83 -9.41 17.02
C LYS A 172 -1.42 -8.79 15.75
N ALA A 173 -1.37 -7.47 15.65
CA ALA A 173 -1.75 -6.76 14.43
C ALA A 173 -0.90 -7.23 13.24
N SER A 174 0.43 -7.24 13.40
CA SER A 174 1.36 -7.69 12.35
C SER A 174 1.15 -9.15 11.95
N GLU A 175 0.85 -10.04 12.90
CA GLU A 175 0.57 -11.46 12.65
C GLU A 175 -0.68 -11.63 11.79
N PHE A 176 -1.73 -10.87 12.09
CA PHE A 176 -2.96 -10.85 11.31
C PHE A 176 -2.72 -10.36 9.88
N TYR A 177 -2.05 -9.21 9.71
CA TYR A 177 -1.70 -8.68 8.39
C TYR A 177 -0.83 -9.64 7.57
N ALA A 178 0.12 -10.31 8.21
CA ALA A 178 0.98 -11.29 7.54
C ALA A 178 0.18 -12.53 7.08
N LYS A 179 -0.78 -13.00 7.88
CA LYS A 179 -1.66 -14.13 7.52
C LYS A 179 -2.55 -13.77 6.34
N GLU A 180 -3.22 -12.63 6.40
CA GLU A 180 -4.11 -12.19 5.31
C GLU A 180 -3.35 -11.90 4.02
N SER A 181 -2.17 -11.28 4.10
CA SER A 181 -1.29 -11.07 2.94
C SER A 181 -0.87 -12.40 2.29
N ARG A 182 -0.57 -13.43 3.09
CA ARG A 182 -0.28 -14.77 2.56
C ARG A 182 -1.49 -15.40 1.87
N GLU A 183 -2.68 -15.27 2.43
CA GLU A 183 -3.91 -15.77 1.81
C GLU A 183 -4.22 -15.05 0.48
N CYS A 184 -4.05 -13.73 0.45
CA CYS A 184 -4.18 -12.94 -0.78
C CYS A 184 -3.16 -13.37 -1.84
N ALA A 185 -1.89 -13.57 -1.44
CA ALA A 185 -0.84 -14.03 -2.34
C ALA A 185 -1.15 -15.42 -2.92
N ALA A 186 -1.62 -16.36 -2.09
CA ALA A 186 -2.02 -17.70 -2.54
C ALA A 186 -3.23 -17.66 -3.52
N ARG A 187 -4.22 -16.79 -3.25
CA ARG A 187 -5.34 -16.57 -4.17
C ARG A 187 -4.87 -15.97 -5.50
N MET A 188 -3.92 -15.03 -5.45
CA MET A 188 -3.35 -14.40 -6.63
C MET A 188 -2.50 -15.37 -7.47
N GLU A 189 -1.76 -16.28 -6.84
CA GLU A 189 -1.03 -17.36 -7.53
C GLU A 189 -2.00 -18.26 -8.29
N THR A 190 -3.06 -18.72 -7.63
CA THR A 190 -4.09 -19.57 -8.25
C THR A 190 -4.78 -18.85 -9.42
N MET A 191 -5.08 -17.56 -9.27
CA MET A 191 -5.64 -16.74 -10.35
C MET A 191 -4.67 -16.59 -11.52
N THR A 192 -3.38 -16.37 -11.25
CA THR A 192 -2.34 -16.24 -12.27
C THR A 192 -2.19 -17.52 -13.08
N LEU A 193 -2.20 -18.69 -12.42
CA LEU A 193 -2.15 -19.99 -13.09
C LEU A 193 -3.36 -20.21 -14.01
N LYS A 194 -4.58 -19.86 -13.57
CA LYS A 194 -5.78 -19.92 -14.42
C LYS A 194 -5.71 -18.97 -15.61
N MET A 195 -5.17 -17.76 -15.41
CA MET A 195 -4.99 -16.78 -16.48
C MET A 195 -3.97 -17.27 -17.52
N GLN A 196 -2.90 -17.94 -17.09
CA GLN A 196 -1.92 -18.54 -18.01
C GLN A 196 -2.55 -19.66 -18.87
N ASP A 197 -3.38 -20.53 -18.27
CA ASP A 197 -4.09 -21.57 -19.01
C ASP A 197 -5.05 -20.97 -20.05
N LEU A 198 -5.82 -19.94 -19.66
CA LEU A 198 -6.70 -19.21 -20.59
C LEU A 198 -5.92 -18.52 -21.71
N ALA A 199 -4.76 -17.94 -21.41
CA ALA A 199 -3.89 -17.33 -22.42
C ALA A 199 -3.38 -18.38 -23.43
N MET A 200 -3.04 -19.59 -22.97
CA MET A 200 -2.69 -20.70 -23.88
C MET A 200 -3.85 -21.10 -24.79
N LYS A 201 -5.05 -21.27 -24.24
CA LYS A 201 -6.25 -21.60 -25.04
C LYS A 201 -6.57 -20.50 -26.06
N THR A 202 -6.55 -19.25 -25.62
CA THR A 202 -6.77 -18.08 -26.49
C THR A 202 -5.72 -17.99 -27.59
N LYS A 203 -4.46 -18.32 -27.30
CA LYS A 203 -3.39 -18.40 -28.29
C LYS A 203 -3.71 -19.47 -29.35
N GLN A 204 -4.19 -20.65 -28.96
CA GLN A 204 -4.55 -21.71 -29.90
C GLN A 204 -5.76 -21.32 -30.77
N GLU A 205 -6.78 -20.71 -30.19
CA GLU A 205 -7.94 -20.17 -30.95
C GLU A 205 -7.48 -19.12 -31.97
N THR A 206 -6.59 -18.21 -31.56
CA THR A 206 -5.99 -17.19 -32.45
C THR A 206 -5.19 -17.81 -33.59
N VAL A 207 -4.41 -18.86 -33.32
CA VAL A 207 -3.66 -19.59 -34.37
C VAL A 207 -4.62 -20.23 -35.36
N SER A 208 -5.69 -20.88 -34.88
CA SER A 208 -6.69 -21.52 -35.74
C SER A 208 -7.40 -20.49 -36.64
N MET A 209 -7.80 -19.35 -36.07
CA MET A 209 -8.38 -18.24 -36.84
C MET A 209 -7.43 -17.75 -37.94
N ARG A 210 -6.15 -17.56 -37.63
CA ARG A 210 -5.13 -17.16 -38.61
C ARG A 210 -4.94 -18.16 -39.74
N VAL A 211 -5.06 -19.46 -39.46
CA VAL A 211 -5.00 -20.51 -40.49
C VAL A 211 -6.20 -20.41 -41.43
N ILE A 212 -7.42 -20.31 -40.88
CA ILE A 212 -8.66 -20.17 -41.69
C ILE A 212 -8.57 -18.94 -42.59
N THR A 213 -8.19 -17.78 -42.05
CA THR A 213 -8.04 -16.55 -42.84
C THR A 213 -6.99 -16.71 -43.94
N THR A 214 -5.88 -17.39 -43.65
CA THR A 214 -4.82 -17.66 -44.65
C THR A 214 -5.36 -18.52 -45.80
N VAL A 215 -6.11 -19.59 -45.49
CA VAL A 215 -6.73 -20.44 -46.51
C VAL A 215 -7.73 -19.66 -47.37
N THR A 216 -8.56 -18.80 -46.76
CA THR A 216 -9.52 -17.98 -47.52
C THR A 216 -8.84 -16.97 -48.45
N LEU A 217 -7.74 -16.34 -48.01
CA LEU A 217 -6.98 -15.40 -48.83
C LEU A 217 -6.37 -16.06 -50.08
N PHE A 218 -6.06 -17.36 -50.02
CA PHE A 218 -5.57 -18.12 -51.16
C PHE A 218 -6.67 -18.42 -52.20
N PHE A 219 -7.89 -18.75 -51.75
CA PHE A 219 -8.99 -19.13 -52.64
C PHE A 219 -9.75 -17.94 -53.22
N LEU A 220 -9.84 -16.82 -52.52
CA LEU A 220 -10.61 -15.65 -52.92
C LEU A 220 -10.24 -15.09 -54.34
N PRO A 221 -8.96 -14.94 -54.72
CA PRO A 221 -8.58 -14.49 -56.06
C PRO A 221 -8.95 -15.50 -57.16
N ALA A 222 -8.80 -16.79 -56.87
CA ALA A 222 -9.18 -17.86 -57.81
C ALA A 222 -10.69 -17.83 -58.06
N THR A 223 -11.49 -17.70 -56.99
CA THR A 223 -12.95 -17.57 -57.10
C THR A 223 -13.37 -16.28 -57.82
N PHE A 224 -12.69 -15.15 -57.59
CA PHE A 224 -12.96 -13.91 -58.30
C PHE A 224 -12.71 -14.05 -59.81
N ILE A 225 -11.61 -14.67 -60.21
CA ILE A 225 -11.27 -14.89 -61.63
C ILE A 225 -12.23 -15.89 -62.27
N ALA A 226 -12.63 -16.94 -61.55
CA ALA A 226 -13.64 -17.89 -62.01
C ALA A 226 -15.00 -17.22 -62.22
N THR A 227 -15.41 -16.35 -61.30
CA THR A 227 -16.66 -15.57 -61.42
C THR A 227 -16.59 -14.58 -62.58
N PHE A 228 -15.46 -13.87 -62.72
CA PHE A 228 -15.24 -12.93 -63.82
C PHE A 228 -15.35 -13.62 -65.18
N MET A 229 -14.75 -14.80 -65.32
CA MET A 229 -14.83 -15.64 -66.53
C MET A 229 -16.22 -16.26 -66.74
N SER A 230 -17.00 -16.45 -65.68
CA SER A 230 -18.40 -16.90 -65.76
C SER A 230 -19.36 -15.80 -66.22
N THR A 231 -18.92 -14.53 -66.21
CA THR A 231 -19.68 -13.41 -66.78
C THR A 231 -19.50 -13.39 -68.29
N ASP A 232 -20.57 -13.17 -69.05
CA ASP A 232 -20.66 -13.18 -70.52
C ASP A 232 -19.87 -12.04 -71.23
N ILE A 233 -18.89 -11.45 -70.53
CA ILE A 233 -18.04 -10.34 -70.97
C ILE A 233 -17.00 -10.80 -72.02
N LEU A 234 -16.70 -12.10 -72.08
CA LEU A 234 -15.87 -12.68 -73.12
C LEU A 234 -16.76 -13.28 -74.23
N LYS A 235 -17.31 -12.42 -75.10
CA LYS A 235 -17.99 -12.88 -76.32
C LYS A 235 -16.98 -13.51 -77.29
N PHE A 236 -16.86 -14.82 -77.23
CA PHE A 236 -16.07 -15.61 -78.19
C PHE A 236 -16.91 -15.87 -79.45
N GLN A 237 -16.62 -15.11 -80.50
CA GLN A 237 -17.27 -15.29 -81.80
C GLN A 237 -16.55 -16.38 -82.60
N ASN A 238 -17.18 -17.55 -82.67
CA ASN A 238 -17.23 -18.54 -83.76
C ASN A 238 -17.07 -19.97 -83.25
N GLY A 239 -18.18 -20.71 -83.30
CA GLY A 239 -18.30 -22.07 -82.81
C GLY A 239 -17.41 -23.05 -83.58
N GLU A 240 -16.57 -23.75 -82.83
CA GLU A 240 -16.06 -25.10 -83.03
C GLU A 240 -15.55 -25.56 -81.64
N GLN A 241 -15.61 -26.84 -81.30
CA GLN A 241 -15.35 -27.39 -79.95
C GLN A 241 -13.94 -27.10 -79.37
N GLU A 242 -13.04 -26.43 -80.09
CA GLU A 242 -11.73 -25.94 -79.59
C GLU A 242 -11.84 -24.80 -78.54
N LEU A 243 -12.98 -24.12 -78.46
CA LEU A 243 -13.19 -22.94 -77.60
C LEU A 243 -13.12 -23.24 -76.09
N GLN A 244 -13.49 -24.46 -75.66
CA GLN A 244 -13.39 -24.85 -74.25
C GLN A 244 -11.93 -24.91 -73.79
N ILE A 245 -11.02 -25.40 -74.64
CA ILE A 245 -9.61 -25.56 -74.30
C ILE A 245 -8.91 -24.20 -74.31
N GLN A 246 -9.27 -23.31 -75.25
CA GLN A 246 -8.69 -21.97 -75.33
C GLN A 246 -9.13 -21.04 -74.19
N GLY A 247 -10.41 -21.08 -73.79
CA GLY A 247 -10.92 -20.37 -72.61
C GLY A 247 -10.27 -20.87 -71.32
N LEU A 248 -10.10 -22.19 -71.18
CA LEU A 248 -9.37 -22.79 -70.06
C LEU A 248 -7.90 -22.37 -70.03
N LYS A 249 -7.23 -22.26 -71.19
CA LYS A 249 -5.85 -21.81 -71.30
C LYS A 249 -5.69 -20.32 -70.94
N LEU A 250 -6.66 -19.48 -71.30
CA LEU A 250 -6.68 -18.06 -70.91
C LEU A 250 -6.96 -17.89 -69.42
N TYR A 251 -7.90 -18.66 -68.87
CA TYR A 251 -8.15 -18.75 -67.43
C TYR A 251 -6.88 -19.13 -66.68
N LEU A 252 -6.19 -20.21 -67.10
CA LEU A 252 -4.97 -20.66 -66.47
C LEU A 252 -3.86 -19.60 -66.55
N LYS A 253 -3.74 -18.89 -67.68
CA LYS A 253 -2.74 -17.83 -67.89
C LYS A 253 -2.96 -16.61 -66.99
N VAL A 254 -4.20 -16.29 -66.63
CA VAL A 254 -4.55 -15.15 -65.74
C VAL A 254 -4.63 -15.56 -64.27
N ALA A 255 -5.09 -16.79 -63.99
CA ALA A 255 -5.16 -17.33 -62.64
C ALA A 255 -3.77 -17.57 -62.03
N LEU A 256 -2.79 -18.03 -62.81
CA LEU A 256 -1.43 -18.29 -62.34
C LEU A 256 -0.69 -17.06 -61.78
N PRO A 257 -0.68 -15.88 -62.45
CA PRO A 257 -0.08 -14.68 -61.87
C PRO A 257 -0.86 -14.14 -60.68
N ALA A 258 -2.19 -14.29 -60.64
CA ALA A 258 -2.99 -13.87 -59.51
C ALA A 258 -2.71 -14.72 -58.25
N THR A 259 -2.56 -16.04 -58.40
CA THR A 259 -2.15 -16.91 -57.28
C THR A 259 -0.70 -16.64 -56.87
N ALA A 260 0.21 -16.41 -57.82
CA ALA A 260 1.58 -16.00 -57.52
C ALA A 260 1.64 -14.68 -56.73
N MET A 261 0.84 -13.68 -57.10
CA MET A 261 0.73 -12.41 -56.37
C MET A 261 0.27 -12.60 -54.93
N THR A 262 -0.70 -13.49 -54.68
CA THR A 262 -1.12 -13.79 -53.30
C THR A 262 -0.05 -14.50 -52.48
N PHE A 263 0.71 -15.42 -53.08
CA PHE A 263 1.85 -16.04 -52.40
C PHE A 263 2.96 -15.03 -52.09
N ILE A 264 3.24 -14.11 -53.02
CA ILE A 264 4.24 -13.06 -52.81
C ILE A 264 3.78 -12.10 -51.70
N ALA A 265 2.53 -11.62 -51.75
CA ALA A 265 1.98 -10.77 -50.70
C ALA A 265 2.02 -11.45 -49.32
N TRP A 266 1.64 -12.73 -49.27
CA TRP A 266 1.71 -13.53 -48.05
C TRP A 266 3.14 -13.71 -47.55
N TYR A 267 4.08 -14.06 -48.44
CA TYR A 267 5.48 -14.24 -48.08
C TYR A 267 6.11 -12.94 -47.57
N VAL A 268 5.79 -11.80 -48.19
CA VAL A 268 6.22 -10.47 -47.74
C VAL A 268 5.66 -10.16 -46.35
N ILE A 269 4.36 -10.34 -46.13
CA ILE A 269 3.72 -10.10 -44.82
C ILE A 269 4.31 -11.03 -43.74
N TYR A 270 4.51 -12.31 -44.06
CA TYR A 270 5.12 -13.28 -43.15
C TYR A 270 6.58 -12.90 -42.81
N CYS A 271 7.37 -12.48 -43.80
CA CYS A 271 8.73 -12.01 -43.58
C CYS A 271 8.78 -10.74 -42.73
N LEU A 272 7.86 -9.80 -42.93
CA LEU A 272 7.77 -8.57 -42.14
C LEU A 272 7.38 -8.88 -40.70
N ALA A 273 6.32 -9.68 -40.49
CA ALA A 273 5.89 -10.10 -39.16
C ALA A 273 7.00 -10.87 -38.40
N ARG A 274 7.82 -11.66 -39.12
CA ARG A 274 8.95 -12.39 -38.53
C ARG A 274 10.17 -11.50 -38.23
N ARG A 275 10.31 -10.36 -38.92
CA ARG A 275 11.37 -9.38 -38.63
C ARG A 275 11.06 -8.60 -37.36
N GLU A 276 9.80 -8.24 -37.15
CA GLU A 276 9.35 -7.52 -35.95
C GLU A 276 9.57 -8.34 -34.66
N THR A 277 9.26 -9.63 -34.67
CA THR A 277 9.50 -10.49 -33.49
C THR A 277 10.99 -10.61 -33.15
N ARG A 278 11.85 -10.81 -34.16
CA ARG A 278 13.30 -10.88 -33.96
C ARG A 278 13.94 -9.59 -33.45
N GLN A 279 13.34 -8.44 -33.75
CA GLN A 279 13.84 -7.16 -33.29
C GLN A 279 13.49 -6.92 -31.82
N ASN A 280 12.29 -7.34 -31.39
CA ASN A 280 11.87 -7.27 -29.99
C ASN A 280 12.74 -8.16 -29.09
N ASP A 281 13.00 -9.41 -29.49
CA ASP A 281 13.84 -10.34 -28.73
C ASP A 281 15.29 -9.83 -28.57
N ARG A 282 15.83 -9.13 -29.58
CA ARG A 282 17.17 -8.54 -29.53
C ARG A 282 17.23 -7.29 -28.65
N SER A 283 16.14 -6.53 -28.56
CA SER A 283 16.03 -5.37 -27.67
C SER A 283 15.93 -5.79 -26.20
N GLU A 284 15.25 -6.89 -25.89
CA GLU A 284 15.19 -7.47 -24.53
C GLU A 284 16.56 -8.01 -24.10
N ALA A 285 17.25 -8.77 -24.97
CA ALA A 285 18.58 -9.32 -24.67
C ALA A 285 19.69 -8.25 -24.54
N ALA A 286 19.49 -7.06 -25.12
CA ALA A 286 20.42 -5.93 -24.97
C ALA A 286 20.11 -5.02 -23.77
N GLY A 287 18.95 -5.18 -23.13
CA GLY A 287 18.55 -4.44 -21.92
C GLY A 287 18.89 -5.16 -20.61
N GLU A 288 19.20 -6.46 -20.67
CA GLU A 288 19.63 -7.27 -19.52
C GLU A 288 21.16 -7.38 -19.36
N ALA A 289 21.95 -6.79 -20.26
CA ALA A 289 23.42 -6.74 -20.21
C ALA A 289 23.93 -5.35 -19.84
#